data_AF-A0A382SCU3-F1
#
_entry.id   AF-A0A382SCU3-F1
#
_cell.length_a   1.000
_cell.length_b   1.000
_cell.length_c   1.000
_cell.angle_alpha   90.00
_cell.angle_beta   90.00
_cell.angle_gamma   90.00
#
_symmetry.space_group_name_H-M   'P 1'
#
loop_
_entity.id
_entity.type
_entity.pdbx_description
1 polymer ?
#
loop_
_entity_poly.entity_id
_entity_poly.type
_entity_poly.pdbx_seq_one_letter_code
_entity_poly.pdbx_strand_id
1 'polypeptide(L)'
;RTTKSITQGQYFPGPVWYSKQFESGDAVLQTTVEIGGEINSKDAIVFHSNDLIHWEEITRFKKDILSMSYFKFGVISFAEGKQSHKDFVLFGEGLINFDGISIRAAID
;
A
#
# COMPACT_ATOMS: atom_id res chain seq x y z
N ARG A 1 -11.12 21.95 15.30
CA ARG A 1 -11.34 20.59 15.86
C ARG A 1 -11.91 20.75 17.27
N THR A 2 -13.17 20.38 17.50
CA THR A 2 -13.96 20.88 18.65
C THR A 2 -14.09 19.87 19.79
N THR A 3 -13.89 18.57 19.54
CA THR A 3 -14.10 17.50 20.54
C THR A 3 -12.82 16.95 21.15
N LYS A 4 -11.64 17.26 20.59
CA LYS A 4 -10.33 16.65 20.93
C LYS A 4 -10.32 15.11 20.98
N SER A 5 -11.34 14.45 20.42
CA SER A 5 -11.44 12.99 20.33
C SER A 5 -10.94 12.51 18.98
N ILE A 6 -10.33 11.32 18.98
CA ILE A 6 -9.98 10.56 17.78
C ILE A 6 -10.68 9.21 17.93
N THR A 7 -11.32 8.77 16.86
CA THR A 7 -11.89 7.43 16.77
C THR A 7 -11.00 6.60 15.87
N GLN A 8 -10.75 5.35 16.25
CA GLN A 8 -10.08 4.40 15.38
C GLN A 8 -10.96 4.13 14.15
N GLY A 9 -10.38 4.23 12.97
CA GLY A 9 -11.03 3.84 11.72
C GLY A 9 -10.85 2.35 11.42
N GLN A 10 -10.52 2.03 10.17
CA GLN A 10 -10.28 0.67 9.71
C GLN A 10 -8.91 0.12 10.18
N TYR A 11 -8.86 -1.18 10.44
CA TYR A 11 -7.62 -1.92 10.71
C TYR A 11 -6.98 -2.42 9.41
N PHE A 12 -5.65 -2.47 9.37
CA PHE A 12 -4.88 -2.98 8.24
C PHE A 12 -3.99 -4.16 8.69
N PRO A 13 -3.81 -5.19 7.85
CA PRO A 13 -3.09 -6.42 8.20
C PRO A 13 -1.56 -6.26 8.35
N GLY A 14 -1.06 -5.03 8.20
CA GLY A 14 0.35 -4.67 8.34
C GLY A 14 0.51 -3.15 8.36
N PRO A 15 1.73 -2.65 8.59
CA PRO A 15 1.97 -1.22 8.65
C PRO A 15 1.83 -0.58 7.29
N VAL A 16 1.14 0.57 7.25
CA VAL A 16 0.98 1.37 6.03
C VAL A 16 2.21 2.26 5.86
N TRP A 17 2.99 2.03 4.81
CA TRP A 17 4.24 2.77 4.56
C TRP A 17 4.06 3.88 3.52
N TYR A 18 3.29 3.60 2.48
CA TYR A 18 3.09 4.53 1.38
C TYR A 18 1.62 4.63 1.03
N SER A 19 1.22 5.83 0.62
CA SER A 19 -0.10 6.14 0.11
C SER A 19 0.00 7.20 -0.98
N LYS A 20 -1.06 7.30 -1.77
CA LYS A 20 -1.23 8.33 -2.78
C LYS A 20 -2.68 8.73 -2.86
N GLN A 21 -2.93 10.02 -2.75
CA GLN A 21 -4.20 10.61 -3.13
C GLN A 21 -4.14 11.06 -4.59
N PHE A 22 -5.15 10.69 -5.37
CA PHE A 22 -5.30 11.09 -6.76
C PHE A 22 -5.98 12.46 -6.87
N GLU A 23 -5.93 13.07 -8.05
CA GLU A 23 -6.56 14.39 -8.29
C GLU A 23 -8.08 14.39 -8.06
N SER A 24 -8.74 13.24 -8.22
CA SER A 24 -10.17 13.06 -7.94
C SER A 24 -10.52 12.97 -6.45
N GLY A 25 -9.52 12.88 -5.57
CA GLY A 25 -9.69 12.85 -4.11
C GLY A 25 -9.73 11.44 -3.52
N ASP A 26 -9.98 10.41 -4.32
CA ASP A 26 -9.78 9.01 -3.97
C ASP A 26 -8.28 8.70 -3.79
N ALA A 27 -7.97 7.59 -3.13
CA ALA A 27 -6.61 7.28 -2.75
C ALA A 27 -6.29 5.78 -2.76
N VAL A 28 -5.00 5.49 -2.90
CA VAL A 28 -4.43 4.17 -2.63
C VAL A 28 -3.51 4.23 -1.43
N LEU A 29 -3.39 3.11 -0.73
CA LEU A 29 -2.34 2.87 0.26
C LEU A 29 -1.83 1.46 0.15
N GLN A 30 -0.69 1.17 0.79
CA GLN A 30 -0.17 -0.19 0.85
C GLN A 30 0.33 -0.58 2.23
N THR A 31 0.13 -1.85 2.59
CA THR A 31 0.69 -2.48 3.80
C THR A 31 1.89 -3.36 3.49
N THR A 32 3.02 -3.14 4.16
CA THR A 32 4.26 -3.91 3.92
C THR A 32 4.30 -5.25 4.65
N VAL A 33 5.16 -6.17 4.20
CA VAL A 33 5.47 -7.43 4.88
C VAL A 33 6.66 -7.25 5.82
N GLU A 34 6.43 -6.71 7.02
CA GLU A 34 7.50 -6.46 7.99
C GLU A 34 7.67 -7.61 9.01
N ILE A 35 8.66 -7.53 9.90
CA ILE A 35 8.83 -8.42 11.05
C ILE A 35 8.04 -7.85 12.24
N GLY A 36 7.12 -8.61 12.82
CA GLY A 36 6.38 -8.18 14.01
C GLY A 36 5.18 -9.04 14.33
N GLY A 37 4.78 -9.10 15.60
CA GLY A 37 3.65 -9.92 16.06
C GLY A 37 2.28 -9.40 15.58
N GLU A 38 2.19 -8.14 15.20
CA GLU A 38 0.97 -7.49 14.69
C GLU A 38 0.78 -7.66 13.17
N ILE A 39 1.68 -8.39 12.51
CA ILE A 39 1.66 -8.55 11.06
C ILE A 39 0.89 -9.82 10.72
N ASN A 40 -0.29 -9.61 10.14
CA ASN A 40 -1.28 -10.62 9.87
C ASN A 40 -1.30 -11.08 8.40
N SER A 41 -0.36 -10.58 7.59
CA SER A 41 -0.19 -10.94 6.18
C SER A 41 1.29 -11.18 5.83
N LYS A 42 1.55 -12.13 4.93
CA LYS A 42 2.87 -12.33 4.29
C LYS A 42 2.96 -11.69 2.91
N ASP A 43 1.96 -10.89 2.56
CA ASP A 43 1.81 -10.21 1.28
C ASP A 43 1.78 -8.69 1.51
N ALA A 44 2.40 -7.96 0.58
CA ALA A 44 2.22 -6.52 0.45
C ALA A 44 0.87 -6.26 -0.22
N ILE A 45 -0.03 -5.54 0.43
CA ILE A 45 -1.42 -5.40 -0.02
C ILE A 45 -1.68 -3.95 -0.37
N VAL A 46 -2.28 -3.72 -1.54
CA VAL A 46 -2.73 -2.40 -1.98
C VAL A 46 -4.22 -2.27 -1.75
N PHE A 47 -4.60 -1.15 -1.14
CA PHE A 47 -5.99 -0.79 -0.87
C PHE A 47 -6.36 0.47 -1.66
N HIS A 48 -7.63 0.58 -2.03
CA HIS A 48 -8.22 1.78 -2.62
C HIS A 48 -9.34 2.31 -1.72
N SER A 49 -9.58 3.62 -1.78
CA SER A 49 -10.68 4.26 -1.07
C SER A 49 -11.18 5.47 -1.84
N ASN A 50 -12.50 5.56 -1.99
CA ASN A 50 -13.17 6.70 -2.60
C ASN A 50 -13.46 7.84 -1.61
N ASP A 51 -13.37 7.59 -0.30
CA ASP A 51 -13.76 8.55 0.75
C ASP A 51 -12.75 8.71 1.90
N LEU A 52 -11.60 8.02 1.80
CA LEU A 52 -10.52 7.96 2.80
C LEU A 52 -10.92 7.34 4.15
N ILE A 53 -12.13 6.79 4.26
CA ILE A 53 -12.68 6.17 5.46
C ILE A 53 -12.80 4.67 5.27
N HIS A 54 -13.41 4.25 4.16
CA HIS A 54 -13.62 2.86 3.80
C HIS A 54 -12.57 2.43 2.79
N TRP A 55 -11.80 1.39 3.12
CA TRP A 55 -10.71 0.91 2.28
C TRP A 55 -10.96 -0.52 1.83
N GLU A 56 -10.87 -0.73 0.52
CA GLU A 56 -11.02 -2.06 -0.09
C GLU A 56 -9.69 -2.56 -0.61
N GLU A 57 -9.40 -3.84 -0.40
CA GLU A 57 -8.24 -4.48 -1.00
C GLU A 57 -8.46 -4.63 -2.51
N ILE A 58 -7.50 -4.18 -3.32
CA ILE A 58 -7.56 -4.27 -4.78
C ILE A 58 -6.53 -5.23 -5.37
N THR A 59 -5.39 -5.43 -4.69
CA THR A 59 -4.38 -6.41 -5.11
C THR A 59 -3.40 -6.73 -3.98
N ARG A 60 -2.68 -7.85 -4.12
CA ARG A 60 -1.66 -8.29 -3.17
C ARG A 60 -0.45 -8.90 -3.88
N PHE A 61 0.73 -8.74 -3.28
CA PHE A 61 2.00 -9.21 -3.81
C PHE A 61 2.76 -9.98 -2.75
N LYS A 62 3.22 -11.18 -3.09
CA LYS A 62 3.96 -12.02 -2.16
C LYS A 62 5.40 -11.51 -1.98
N LYS A 63 5.86 -11.47 -0.72
CA LYS A 63 7.27 -11.24 -0.37
C LYS A 63 8.18 -12.25 -1.08
N ASP A 64 9.34 -11.79 -1.54
CA ASP A 64 10.40 -12.69 -2.03
C ASP A 64 10.93 -13.66 -0.94
N ILE A 65 11.87 -14.52 -1.31
CA ILE A 65 12.45 -15.51 -0.38
C ILE A 65 13.60 -14.95 0.49
N LEU A 66 14.01 -13.70 0.28
CA LEU A 66 15.15 -13.10 0.96
C LEU A 66 14.78 -12.70 2.39
N SER A 67 15.73 -12.91 3.30
CA SER A 67 15.54 -12.62 4.72
C SER A 67 15.30 -11.14 4.97
N MET A 68 14.17 -10.83 5.62
CA MET A 68 13.81 -9.47 6.03
C MET A 68 14.77 -8.85 7.06
N SER A 69 15.61 -9.64 7.72
CA SER A 69 16.65 -9.12 8.62
C SER A 69 17.79 -8.42 7.89
N TYR A 70 17.96 -8.70 6.59
CA TYR A 70 19.06 -8.18 5.78
C TYR A 70 18.57 -7.45 4.51
N PHE A 71 17.36 -7.77 4.05
CA PHE A 71 16.77 -7.28 2.81
C PHE A 71 15.42 -6.59 3.06
N LYS A 72 14.91 -5.89 2.04
CA LYS A 72 13.66 -5.12 2.10
C LYS A 72 12.45 -5.96 2.50
N PHE A 73 11.47 -5.33 3.15
CA PHE A 73 10.25 -5.92 3.74
C PHE A 73 9.09 -6.16 2.75
N GLY A 74 9.31 -6.25 1.43
CA GLY A 74 8.21 -6.42 0.48
C GLY A 74 7.29 -5.20 0.47
N VAL A 75 7.62 -4.24 -0.37
CA VAL A 75 7.03 -2.90 -0.37
C VAL A 75 6.48 -2.58 -1.74
N ILE A 76 5.30 -1.97 -1.77
CA ILE A 76 4.82 -1.21 -2.91
C ILE A 76 5.02 0.27 -2.61
N SER A 77 5.33 1.05 -3.64
CA SER A 77 5.32 2.50 -3.55
C SER A 77 4.78 3.09 -4.85
N PHE A 78 4.45 4.37 -4.81
CA PHE A 78 3.74 5.06 -5.88
C PHE A 78 4.56 6.27 -6.33
N ALA A 79 4.62 6.54 -7.64
CA ALA A 79 5.43 7.64 -8.16
C ALA A 79 4.96 9.01 -7.63
N GLU A 80 5.84 10.00 -7.47
CA GLU A 80 5.42 11.33 -7.04
C GLU A 80 4.74 12.13 -8.17
N GLY A 81 4.00 13.18 -7.79
CA GLY A 81 3.29 14.06 -8.72
C GLY A 81 1.82 13.70 -8.93
N LYS A 82 1.17 14.52 -9.77
CA LYS A 82 -0.26 14.40 -10.10
C LYS A 82 -0.53 13.13 -10.89
N GLN A 83 -1.46 12.32 -10.40
CA GLN A 83 -1.86 11.05 -11.00
C GLN A 83 -3.36 10.82 -10.80
N SER A 84 -3.93 9.90 -11.58
CA SER A 84 -5.34 9.52 -11.49
C SER A 84 -5.48 8.02 -11.20
N HIS A 85 -6.61 7.57 -10.65
CA HIS A 85 -6.84 6.14 -10.48
C HIS A 85 -6.88 5.37 -11.82
N LYS A 86 -7.15 6.07 -12.94
CA LYS A 86 -7.12 5.49 -14.28
C LYS A 86 -5.72 5.42 -14.90
N ASP A 87 -4.77 6.10 -14.27
CA ASP A 87 -3.41 6.23 -14.78
C ASP A 87 -2.47 6.65 -13.66
N PHE A 88 -1.81 5.66 -13.06
CA PHE A 88 -0.78 5.87 -12.06
C PHE A 88 0.35 4.85 -12.18
N VAL A 89 1.51 5.20 -11.62
CA VAL A 89 2.70 4.36 -11.58
C VAL A 89 2.95 3.88 -10.17
N LEU A 90 3.18 2.57 -10.05
CA LEU A 90 3.65 1.93 -8.83
C LEU A 90 4.91 1.11 -9.11
N PHE A 91 5.70 0.88 -8.06
CA PHE A 91 6.90 0.06 -8.12
C PHE A 91 7.01 -0.85 -6.91
N GLY A 92 7.64 -2.01 -7.11
CA GLY A 92 7.82 -3.04 -6.09
C GLY A 92 9.27 -3.18 -5.62
N GLU A 93 9.45 -3.47 -4.34
CA GLU A 93 10.75 -3.80 -3.73
C GLU A 93 10.61 -5.05 -2.84
N GLY A 94 11.46 -6.04 -3.06
CA GLY A 94 11.49 -7.28 -2.28
C GLY A 94 10.28 -8.19 -2.50
N LEU A 95 9.67 -8.17 -3.69
CA LEU A 95 8.45 -8.89 -4.06
C LEU A 95 8.70 -9.87 -5.21
N ILE A 96 8.04 -11.04 -5.17
CA ILE A 96 8.15 -12.04 -6.24
C ILE A 96 7.65 -11.44 -7.56
N ASN A 97 8.48 -11.52 -8.60
CA ASN A 97 8.21 -11.01 -9.96
C ASN A 97 7.91 -9.51 -10.05
N PHE A 98 8.18 -8.73 -8.99
CA PHE A 98 7.93 -7.29 -9.00
C PHE A 98 9.03 -6.46 -8.32
N ASP A 99 10.07 -7.10 -7.79
CA ASP A 99 11.26 -6.41 -7.26
C ASP A 99 11.99 -5.60 -8.35
N GLY A 100 12.20 -4.32 -8.10
CA GLY A 100 12.91 -3.40 -9.00
C GLY A 100 12.13 -3.02 -10.26
N ILE A 101 10.84 -3.38 -10.35
CA ILE A 101 10.00 -3.13 -11.51
C ILE A 101 9.05 -1.97 -11.21
N SER A 102 8.89 -1.07 -12.19
CA SER A 102 7.84 -0.04 -12.20
C SER A 102 6.81 -0.38 -13.27
N ILE A 103 5.53 -0.25 -12.94
CA ILE A 103 4.42 -0.47 -13.87
C ILE A 103 3.45 0.72 -13.84
N ARG A 104 2.80 0.92 -14.99
CA ARG A 104 1.64 1.79 -15.12
C ARG A 104 0.38 0.96 -14.88
N ALA A 105 -0.56 1.46 -14.10
CA ALA A 105 -1.76 0.77 -13.66
C ALA A 105 -2.99 1.67 -13.70
N ALA A 106 -4.15 1.02 -13.62
CA ALA A 106 -5.47 1.61 -13.50
C ALA A 106 -6.31 0.79 -12.51
N ILE A 107 -7.27 1.44 -11.86
CA ILE A 107 -8.30 0.84 -11.02
C ILE A 107 -9.64 1.06 -11.75
N ASP A 108 -10.38 -0.03 -11.96
CA ASP A 108 -11.68 -0.05 -12.64
C ASP A 108 -12.84 0.34 -11.71
#